data_AF-A0A1Z4EJE0-F1
#
_entry.id   AF-A0A1Z4EJE0-F1
#
_cell.length_a   1.000
_cell.length_b   1.000
_cell.length_c   1.000
_cell.angle_alpha   90.00
_cell.angle_beta   90.00
_cell.angle_gamma   90.00
#
_symmetry.space_group_name_H-M   'P 1'
#
loop_
_entity.id
_entity.type
_entity.pdbx_description
1 polymer ?
#
loop_
_entity_poly.entity_id
_entity_poly.type
_entity_poly.pdbx_seq_one_letter_code
_entity_poly.pdbx_strand_id
1 'polypeptide(L)'
;MADVDATLDARYPGDLRCGLQPIHTVYVSAADAPADLASVWGDRARRLADAHVDLLIDLDKHGLLRNVYHVLADSPIQDLRLDFEDGYGDRGDRVEDSDARGAGAILEAFTAGAGAVSCGVRIKGITSADFRRSLRTLELVLDGAGGLPKGFVFTIPKLLVEQQVRAAVLLCEELESVHGLPEGSLRFELQIESPQAVIAADGTVLVAKAIGLSESRCSALHYGTYDYSTACNIASPYQSLDHPIAHHAKSVMSVAAAQTGVWVCDGSTQVVPDGSHQHQRMALRNHYELVTESLTRGYYQGWDMHPGHLITRWLATFGFYRSLLEAAVPRLEAYLDRTKGSVVDEPATAAALAAGVIRGMGCGAFSEDEVTSLAPNCDSDTLHRLLERRMVRS
;
A
#
# COMPACT_ATOMS: atom_id res chain seq x y z
N MET A 1 30.46 13.27 14.95
CA MET A 1 30.08 11.93 14.47
C MET A 1 28.85 11.45 15.18
N ALA A 2 28.83 11.32 16.51
CA ALA A 2 27.62 10.95 17.26
C ALA A 2 26.35 11.76 16.87
N ASP A 3 26.43 13.09 16.73
CA ASP A 3 25.28 13.90 16.29
C ASP A 3 24.83 13.62 14.84
N VAL A 4 25.79 13.25 13.97
CA VAL A 4 25.51 12.85 12.58
C VAL A 4 24.82 11.49 12.58
N ASP A 5 25.31 10.54 13.38
CA ASP A 5 24.72 9.21 13.51
C ASP A 5 23.28 9.31 14.05
N ALA A 6 23.07 10.09 15.12
CA ALA A 6 21.73 10.36 15.65
C ALA A 6 20.79 11.01 14.62
N THR A 7 21.31 11.94 13.80
CA THR A 7 20.54 12.56 12.71
C THR A 7 20.18 11.55 11.62
N LEU A 8 21.10 10.65 11.28
CA LEU A 8 20.89 9.60 10.29
C LEU A 8 19.89 8.57 10.80
N ASP A 9 19.97 8.16 12.06
CA ASP A 9 19.05 7.20 12.67
C ASP A 9 17.62 7.78 12.75
N ALA A 10 17.49 9.07 13.09
CA ALA A 10 16.19 9.74 13.11
C ALA A 10 15.57 9.87 11.71
N ARG A 11 16.38 10.11 10.67
CA ARG A 11 15.89 10.27 9.28
C ARG A 11 15.69 8.94 8.56
N TYR A 12 16.49 7.93 8.92
CA TYR A 12 16.53 6.64 8.27
C TYR A 12 16.38 5.48 9.27
N PRO A 13 15.27 5.41 10.01
CA PRO A 13 15.03 4.36 11.01
C PRO A 13 14.89 2.96 10.38
N GLY A 14 14.82 2.87 9.06
CA GLY A 14 14.58 1.66 8.28
C GLY A 14 13.15 1.14 8.36
N ASP A 15 12.91 -0.07 7.85
CA ASP A 15 11.56 -0.64 7.76
C ASP A 15 11.28 -1.63 8.89
N LEU A 16 11.10 -1.09 10.10
CA LEU A 16 10.73 -1.86 11.30
C LEU A 16 9.34 -2.53 11.19
N ARG A 17 8.55 -2.17 10.16
CA ARG A 17 7.18 -2.66 9.94
C ARG A 17 7.07 -3.49 8.66
N CYS A 18 8.17 -4.10 8.22
CA CYS A 18 8.23 -4.77 6.92
C CYS A 18 7.14 -5.84 6.71
N GLY A 19 6.73 -6.57 7.75
CA GLY A 19 5.67 -7.58 7.67
C GLY A 19 4.24 -7.03 7.79
N LEU A 20 4.07 -5.73 8.03
CA LEU A 20 2.77 -5.09 8.27
C LEU A 20 2.27 -4.25 7.09
N GLN A 21 3.06 -4.12 6.01
CA GLN A 21 2.61 -3.39 4.83
C GLN A 21 1.49 -4.19 4.13
N PRO A 22 0.31 -3.59 3.89
CA PRO A 22 -0.76 -4.28 3.17
C PRO A 22 -0.37 -4.50 1.70
N ILE A 23 -0.90 -5.53 1.06
CA ILE A 23 -0.56 -5.87 -0.33
C ILE A 23 -1.33 -5.03 -1.35
N HIS A 24 -2.40 -4.39 -0.91
CA HIS A 24 -3.19 -3.47 -1.70
C HIS A 24 -3.72 -2.33 -0.85
N THR A 25 -4.27 -1.32 -1.52
CA THR A 25 -5.26 -0.39 -0.96
C THR A 25 -6.49 -0.42 -1.85
N VAL A 26 -7.64 -0.78 -1.28
CA VAL A 26 -8.92 -0.74 -2.00
C VAL A 26 -9.49 0.67 -1.94
N TYR A 27 -9.75 1.26 -3.12
CA TYR A 27 -10.41 2.56 -3.23
C TYR A 27 -11.86 2.38 -3.67
N VAL A 28 -12.79 2.93 -2.90
CA VAL A 28 -14.23 2.93 -3.18
C VAL A 28 -14.77 4.32 -2.94
N SER A 29 -15.62 4.82 -3.84
CA SER A 29 -16.34 6.07 -3.60
C SER A 29 -17.09 6.01 -2.27
N ALA A 30 -16.93 7.02 -1.41
CA ALA A 30 -17.61 7.06 -0.12
C ALA A 30 -19.15 7.04 -0.26
N ALA A 31 -19.65 7.43 -1.43
CA ALA A 31 -21.05 7.36 -1.80
C ALA A 31 -21.61 5.95 -2.01
N ASP A 32 -20.75 5.02 -2.43
CA ASP A 32 -21.17 3.72 -2.95
C ASP A 32 -20.75 2.57 -2.03
N ALA A 33 -20.11 2.88 -0.90
CA ALA A 33 -19.59 1.91 0.05
C ALA A 33 -20.70 1.38 0.98
N PRO A 34 -21.09 0.09 0.90
CA PRO A 34 -21.97 -0.51 1.88
C PRO A 34 -21.23 -0.80 3.19
N ALA A 35 -21.99 -0.99 4.27
CA ALA A 35 -21.44 -1.30 5.60
C ALA A 35 -20.63 -2.61 5.64
N ASP A 36 -20.99 -3.59 4.83
CA ASP A 36 -20.36 -4.91 4.71
C ASP A 36 -19.44 -5.02 3.47
N LEU A 37 -18.84 -3.89 3.05
CA LEU A 37 -18.03 -3.75 1.82
C LEU A 37 -17.07 -4.92 1.58
N ALA A 38 -16.28 -5.32 2.58
CA ALA A 38 -15.30 -6.38 2.44
C ALA A 38 -15.96 -7.71 2.05
N SER A 39 -17.04 -8.10 2.72
CA SER A 39 -17.81 -9.30 2.42
C SER A 39 -18.41 -9.25 1.00
N VAL A 40 -19.03 -8.11 0.65
CA VAL A 40 -19.62 -7.90 -0.68
C VAL A 40 -18.58 -8.01 -1.79
N TRP A 41 -17.39 -7.43 -1.58
CA TRP A 41 -16.28 -7.50 -2.54
C TRP A 41 -15.71 -8.91 -2.64
N GLY A 42 -15.49 -9.60 -1.51
CA GLY A 42 -15.05 -11.00 -1.48
C GLY A 42 -15.99 -11.92 -2.26
N ASP A 43 -17.29 -11.79 -2.03
CA ASP A 43 -18.34 -12.54 -2.74
C ASP A 43 -18.35 -12.28 -4.24
N ARG A 44 -18.24 -11.01 -4.65
CA ARG A 44 -18.17 -10.64 -6.07
C ARG A 44 -16.90 -11.18 -6.72
N ALA A 45 -15.76 -11.10 -6.03
CA ALA A 45 -14.49 -11.64 -6.49
C ALA A 45 -14.58 -13.16 -6.70
N ARG A 46 -15.14 -13.90 -5.73
CA ARG A 46 -15.29 -15.38 -5.85
C ARG A 46 -16.19 -15.78 -7.01
N ARG A 47 -17.34 -15.11 -7.21
CA ARG A 47 -18.20 -15.36 -8.38
C ARG A 47 -17.50 -15.10 -9.71
N LEU A 48 -16.71 -14.04 -9.78
CA LEU A 48 -15.93 -13.73 -10.98
C LEU A 48 -14.80 -14.76 -11.18
N ALA A 49 -14.18 -15.23 -10.09
CA ALA A 49 -13.17 -16.29 -10.15
C ALA A 49 -13.76 -17.60 -10.68
N ASP A 50 -14.96 -17.99 -10.23
CA ASP A 50 -15.67 -19.18 -10.71
C ASP A 50 -15.94 -19.12 -12.23
N ALA A 51 -16.28 -17.93 -12.74
CA ALA A 51 -16.55 -17.72 -14.16
C ALA A 51 -15.31 -17.77 -15.07
N HIS A 52 -14.10 -17.68 -14.48
CA HIS A 52 -12.82 -17.62 -15.19
C HIS A 52 -11.78 -18.59 -14.61
N VAL A 53 -12.23 -19.69 -14.00
CA VAL A 53 -11.35 -20.65 -13.30
C VAL A 53 -10.26 -21.22 -14.21
N ASP A 54 -10.54 -21.42 -15.50
CA ASP A 54 -9.58 -21.91 -16.49
C ASP A 54 -8.41 -20.94 -16.67
N LEU A 55 -8.69 -19.63 -16.79
CA LEU A 55 -7.66 -18.60 -16.84
C LEU A 55 -6.85 -18.56 -15.55
N LEU A 56 -7.51 -18.67 -14.40
CA LEU A 56 -6.85 -18.59 -13.11
C LEU A 56 -5.93 -19.79 -12.87
N ILE A 57 -6.32 -20.99 -13.32
CA ILE A 57 -5.46 -22.18 -13.29
C ILE A 57 -4.22 -21.97 -14.16
N ASP A 58 -4.38 -21.37 -15.35
CA ASP A 58 -3.24 -21.07 -16.23
C ASP A 58 -2.25 -20.06 -15.62
N LEU A 59 -2.74 -19.13 -14.78
CA LEU A 59 -1.90 -18.14 -14.10
C LEU A 59 -1.26 -18.70 -12.81
N ASP A 60 -1.92 -19.63 -12.14
CA ASP A 60 -1.51 -20.20 -10.86
C ASP A 60 -0.42 -21.27 -11.01
N LYS A 61 0.83 -20.82 -11.04
CA LYS A 61 2.01 -21.70 -11.16
C LYS A 61 2.27 -22.57 -9.92
N HIS A 62 1.65 -22.25 -8.79
CA HIS A 62 1.97 -22.83 -7.47
C HIS A 62 0.80 -23.57 -6.82
N GLY A 63 -0.37 -23.66 -7.48
CA GLY A 63 -1.55 -24.33 -6.93
C GLY A 63 -2.20 -23.58 -5.77
N LEU A 64 -2.09 -22.26 -5.74
CA LEU A 64 -2.56 -21.32 -4.72
C LEU A 64 -4.02 -20.88 -4.85
N LEU A 65 -4.75 -21.27 -5.90
CA LEU A 65 -6.15 -20.83 -6.06
C LEU A 65 -7.00 -21.12 -4.83
N ARG A 66 -6.83 -22.27 -4.19
CA ARG A 66 -7.58 -22.59 -2.96
C ARG A 66 -7.31 -21.58 -1.84
N ASN A 67 -6.07 -21.15 -1.68
CA ASN A 67 -5.66 -20.15 -0.69
C ASN A 67 -6.29 -18.79 -1.02
N VAL A 68 -6.30 -18.41 -2.31
CA VAL A 68 -6.97 -17.19 -2.78
C VAL A 68 -8.48 -17.24 -2.47
N TYR A 69 -9.17 -18.34 -2.76
CA TYR A 69 -10.60 -18.48 -2.42
C TYR A 69 -10.88 -18.36 -0.93
N HIS A 70 -9.99 -18.91 -0.08
CA HIS A 70 -10.11 -18.81 1.37
C HIS A 70 -9.98 -17.36 1.85
N VAL A 71 -8.94 -16.65 1.42
CA VAL A 71 -8.73 -15.25 1.80
C VAL A 71 -9.84 -14.36 1.25
N LEU A 72 -10.33 -14.61 0.03
CA LEU A 72 -11.46 -13.87 -0.52
C LEU A 72 -12.76 -14.08 0.25
N ALA A 73 -12.92 -15.19 0.97
CA ALA A 73 -14.11 -15.46 1.78
C ALA A 73 -14.01 -14.82 3.17
N ASP A 74 -12.83 -14.82 3.78
CA ASP A 74 -12.68 -14.50 5.20
C ASP A 74 -12.10 -13.10 5.46
N SER A 75 -11.14 -12.66 4.64
CA SER A 75 -10.39 -11.41 4.85
C SER A 75 -9.90 -10.79 3.51
N PRO A 76 -10.81 -10.49 2.58
CA PRO A 76 -10.46 -10.13 1.20
C PRO A 76 -9.69 -8.81 1.07
N ILE A 77 -9.83 -7.90 2.04
CA ILE A 77 -9.30 -6.53 1.99
C ILE A 77 -8.42 -6.27 3.21
N GLN A 78 -7.16 -5.89 2.98
CA GLN A 78 -6.20 -5.51 4.03
C GLN A 78 -6.21 -4.01 4.33
N ASP A 79 -6.41 -3.18 3.31
CA ASP A 79 -6.41 -1.74 3.46
C ASP A 79 -7.51 -1.08 2.63
N LEU A 80 -8.29 -0.20 3.26
CA LEU A 80 -9.47 0.43 2.67
C LEU A 80 -9.35 1.97 2.69
N ARG A 81 -9.60 2.62 1.55
CA ARG A 81 -9.75 4.07 1.43
C ARG A 81 -11.13 4.40 0.85
N LEU A 82 -11.94 5.09 1.64
CA LEU A 82 -13.19 5.68 1.15
C LEU A 82 -12.88 7.03 0.50
N ASP A 83 -13.18 7.15 -0.78
CA ASP A 83 -12.79 8.28 -1.61
C ASP A 83 -13.82 9.41 -1.52
N PHE A 84 -13.35 10.63 -1.22
CA PHE A 84 -14.11 11.87 -1.24
C PHE A 84 -13.62 12.84 -2.33
N GLU A 85 -12.71 12.38 -3.20
CA GLU A 85 -12.11 13.18 -4.26
C GLU A 85 -12.66 12.78 -5.65
N ASP A 86 -11.82 12.38 -6.60
CA ASP A 86 -12.20 12.24 -8.01
C ASP A 86 -13.30 11.18 -8.23
N GLY A 87 -13.26 10.07 -7.48
CA GLY A 87 -14.28 9.02 -7.53
C GLY A 87 -15.59 9.38 -6.83
N TYR A 88 -15.62 10.45 -6.05
CA TYR A 88 -16.80 10.94 -5.33
C TYR A 88 -17.49 12.09 -6.08
N GLY A 89 -16.69 13.00 -6.64
CA GLY A 89 -17.12 14.23 -7.30
C GLY A 89 -17.62 15.31 -6.33
N ASP A 90 -18.30 16.32 -6.87
CA ASP A 90 -19.01 17.33 -6.07
C ASP A 90 -20.50 16.94 -5.96
N ARG A 91 -20.93 16.70 -4.72
CA ARG A 91 -22.31 16.32 -4.36
C ARG A 91 -22.99 17.35 -3.44
N GLY A 92 -22.30 18.45 -3.15
CA GLY A 92 -22.73 19.46 -2.20
C GLY A 92 -22.56 19.07 -0.73
N ASP A 93 -22.36 20.10 0.12
CA ASP A 93 -21.92 19.92 1.50
C ASP A 93 -22.80 19.02 2.36
N ARG A 94 -24.12 19.10 2.21
CA ARG A 94 -25.04 18.31 3.04
C ARG A 94 -24.94 16.81 2.75
N VAL A 95 -24.72 16.45 1.49
CA VAL A 95 -24.57 15.05 1.08
C VAL A 95 -23.23 14.53 1.56
N GLU A 96 -22.16 15.29 1.31
CA GLU A 96 -20.81 14.92 1.77
C GLU A 96 -20.71 14.83 3.29
N ASP A 97 -21.39 15.70 4.04
CA ASP A 97 -21.46 15.60 5.51
C ASP A 97 -22.16 14.31 5.99
N SER A 98 -23.16 13.83 5.26
CA SER A 98 -23.85 12.58 5.57
C SER A 98 -22.95 11.37 5.25
N ASP A 99 -22.34 11.39 4.07
CA ASP A 99 -21.46 10.32 3.59
C ASP A 99 -20.19 10.24 4.44
N ALA A 100 -19.64 11.36 4.91
CA ALA A 100 -18.49 11.41 5.83
C ALA A 100 -18.76 10.69 7.15
N ARG A 101 -19.94 10.92 7.77
CA ARG A 101 -20.32 10.20 8.99
C ARG A 101 -20.56 8.72 8.73
N GLY A 102 -21.20 8.40 7.60
CA GLY A 102 -21.39 7.02 7.16
C GLY A 102 -20.05 6.30 6.96
N ALA A 103 -19.09 6.97 6.30
CA ALA A 103 -17.74 6.48 6.09
C ALA A 103 -17.03 6.18 7.41
N GLY A 104 -17.13 7.06 8.42
CA GLY A 104 -16.62 6.80 9.76
C GLY A 104 -17.15 5.49 10.36
N ALA A 105 -18.46 5.27 10.31
CA ALA A 105 -19.08 4.05 10.83
C ALA A 105 -18.67 2.79 10.04
N ILE A 106 -18.51 2.90 8.72
CA ILE A 106 -18.02 1.81 7.86
C ILE A 106 -16.58 1.45 8.22
N LEU A 107 -15.71 2.45 8.39
CA LEU A 107 -14.30 2.23 8.72
C LEU A 107 -14.15 1.58 10.10
N GLU A 108 -14.90 2.04 11.10
CA GLU A 108 -14.88 1.42 12.43
C GLU A 108 -15.31 -0.07 12.35
N ALA A 109 -16.41 -0.36 11.67
CA ALA A 109 -16.86 -1.74 11.46
C ALA A 109 -15.84 -2.59 10.69
N PHE A 110 -15.17 -2.01 9.68
CA PHE A 110 -14.13 -2.68 8.91
C PHE A 110 -12.93 -3.08 9.78
N THR A 111 -12.50 -2.22 10.71
CA THR A 111 -11.34 -2.53 11.58
C THR A 111 -11.59 -3.66 12.58
N ALA A 112 -12.85 -4.01 12.83
CA ALA A 112 -13.22 -5.19 13.61
C ALA A 112 -13.08 -6.51 12.83
N GLY A 113 -12.95 -6.44 11.49
CA GLY A 113 -12.81 -7.59 10.61
C GLY A 113 -11.42 -8.23 10.69
N ALA A 114 -11.36 -9.55 10.45
CA ALA A 114 -10.09 -10.26 10.34
C ALA A 114 -9.30 -9.77 9.12
N GLY A 115 -8.00 -9.56 9.28
CA GLY A 115 -7.09 -9.18 8.19
C GLY A 115 -7.05 -7.68 7.86
N ALA A 116 -7.87 -6.84 8.50
CA ALA A 116 -7.75 -5.38 8.37
C ALA A 116 -6.42 -4.90 8.97
N VAL A 117 -5.60 -4.26 8.13
CA VAL A 117 -4.28 -3.72 8.48
C VAL A 117 -4.39 -2.21 8.73
N SER A 118 -4.99 -1.49 7.80
CA SER A 118 -5.22 -0.05 7.89
C SER A 118 -6.52 0.33 7.20
N CYS A 119 -7.02 1.52 7.48
CA CYS A 119 -8.24 2.03 6.85
C CYS A 119 -8.19 3.55 6.81
N GLY A 120 -9.10 4.18 6.08
CA GLY A 120 -9.01 5.62 5.95
C GLY A 120 -9.88 6.22 4.87
N VAL A 121 -9.59 7.47 4.57
CA VAL A 121 -10.25 8.23 3.51
C VAL A 121 -9.23 8.89 2.60
N ARG A 122 -9.60 9.09 1.34
CA ARG A 122 -8.92 10.06 0.48
C ARG A 122 -9.73 11.35 0.49
N ILE A 123 -9.14 12.40 1.02
CA ILE A 123 -9.77 13.72 1.08
C ILE A 123 -9.60 14.47 -0.25
N LYS A 124 -10.30 15.58 -0.42
CA LYS A 124 -9.97 16.55 -1.46
C LYS A 124 -8.61 17.20 -1.18
N GLY A 125 -8.02 17.82 -2.19
CA GLY A 125 -6.69 18.42 -2.11
C GLY A 125 -6.54 19.51 -1.04
N ILE A 126 -5.31 19.78 -0.62
CA ILE A 126 -4.98 20.93 0.25
C ILE A 126 -4.81 22.16 -0.64
N THR A 127 -5.94 22.75 -1.03
CA THR A 127 -6.03 23.97 -1.86
C THR A 127 -6.90 25.00 -1.15
N SER A 128 -6.84 26.28 -1.54
CA SER A 128 -7.74 27.30 -0.96
C SER A 128 -9.22 27.01 -1.22
N ALA A 129 -9.56 26.29 -2.29
CA ALA A 129 -10.93 25.94 -2.62
C ALA A 129 -11.43 24.75 -1.77
N ASP A 130 -10.58 23.73 -1.59
CA ASP A 130 -11.01 22.45 -1.05
C ASP A 130 -10.70 22.28 0.44
N PHE A 131 -9.73 23.01 1.00
CA PHE A 131 -9.20 22.74 2.33
C PHE A 131 -10.27 22.74 3.43
N ARG A 132 -11.22 23.68 3.39
CA ARG A 132 -12.33 23.72 4.37
C ARG A 132 -13.22 22.48 4.28
N ARG A 133 -13.49 22.02 3.06
CA ARG A 133 -14.29 20.81 2.80
C ARG A 133 -13.52 19.56 3.25
N SER A 134 -12.23 19.47 2.96
CA SER A 134 -11.37 18.36 3.42
C SER A 134 -11.30 18.26 4.94
N LEU A 135 -11.08 19.38 5.63
CA LEU A 135 -11.10 19.43 7.10
C LEU A 135 -12.43 18.96 7.65
N ARG A 136 -13.54 19.51 7.13
CA ARG A 136 -14.89 19.14 7.55
C ARG A 136 -15.18 17.64 7.34
N THR A 137 -14.75 17.09 6.22
CA THR A 137 -14.90 15.66 5.92
C THR A 137 -14.12 14.80 6.91
N LEU A 138 -12.88 15.17 7.26
CA LEU A 138 -12.09 14.43 8.26
C LEU A 138 -12.72 14.46 9.65
N GLU A 139 -13.14 15.64 10.13
CA GLU A 139 -13.84 15.77 11.43
C GLU A 139 -15.05 14.85 11.49
N LEU A 140 -15.88 14.85 10.44
CA LEU A 140 -17.11 14.06 10.40
C LEU A 140 -16.88 12.56 10.26
N VAL A 141 -15.77 12.15 9.63
CA VAL A 141 -15.35 10.74 9.58
C VAL A 141 -14.94 10.27 10.97
N LEU A 142 -14.13 11.05 11.70
CA LEU A 142 -13.73 10.72 13.07
C LEU A 142 -14.94 10.70 14.02
N ASP A 143 -15.84 11.67 13.89
CA ASP A 143 -17.10 11.70 14.64
C ASP A 143 -17.98 10.48 14.34
N GLY A 144 -18.10 10.11 13.05
CA GLY A 144 -18.90 8.96 12.61
C GLY A 144 -18.36 7.62 13.08
N ALA A 145 -17.04 7.51 13.23
CA ALA A 145 -16.36 6.36 13.82
C ALA A 145 -16.46 6.34 15.35
N GLY A 146 -16.80 7.45 15.99
CA GLY A 146 -16.78 7.59 17.45
C GLY A 146 -15.38 7.74 18.05
N GLY A 147 -14.39 8.13 17.24
CA GLY A 147 -12.99 8.23 17.62
C GLY A 147 -12.05 8.00 16.44
N LEU A 148 -10.78 7.69 16.73
CA LEU A 148 -9.80 7.31 15.71
C LEU A 148 -9.86 5.80 15.46
N PRO A 149 -10.29 5.33 14.26
CA PRO A 149 -10.26 3.90 13.95
C PRO A 149 -8.85 3.33 14.02
N LYS A 150 -8.73 2.03 14.34
CA LYS A 150 -7.43 1.36 14.36
C LYS A 150 -6.78 1.40 12.97
N GLY A 151 -5.54 1.90 12.91
CA GLY A 151 -4.80 2.01 11.66
C GLY A 151 -5.36 3.05 10.70
N PHE A 152 -6.16 4.01 11.20
CA PHE A 152 -6.68 5.11 10.39
C PHE A 152 -5.56 5.98 9.82
N VAL A 153 -5.67 6.30 8.54
CA VAL A 153 -4.86 7.31 7.86
C VAL A 153 -5.73 8.09 6.87
N PHE A 154 -5.27 9.26 6.42
CA PHE A 154 -5.91 9.94 5.30
C PHE A 154 -4.92 10.18 4.15
N THR A 155 -5.37 9.96 2.92
CA THR A 155 -4.56 10.20 1.72
C THR A 155 -4.79 11.62 1.23
N ILE A 156 -3.69 12.35 1.00
CA ILE A 156 -3.69 13.70 0.45
C ILE A 156 -3.36 13.62 -1.05
N PRO A 157 -4.30 13.99 -1.93
CA PRO A 157 -4.06 13.99 -3.36
C PRO A 157 -3.23 15.20 -3.80
N LYS A 158 -2.69 15.14 -5.03
CA LYS A 158 -2.20 16.28 -5.80
C LYS A 158 -1.14 17.12 -5.05
N LEU A 159 -0.12 16.45 -4.47
CA LEU A 159 1.02 17.13 -3.87
C LEU A 159 1.79 17.93 -4.93
N LEU A 160 1.96 19.22 -4.69
CA LEU A 160 2.65 20.16 -5.59
C LEU A 160 3.72 20.98 -4.89
N VAL A 161 3.56 21.27 -3.60
CA VAL A 161 4.47 22.15 -2.85
C VAL A 161 4.67 21.70 -1.40
N GLU A 162 5.82 22.04 -0.82
CA GLU A 162 6.20 21.70 0.57
C GLU A 162 5.19 22.22 1.62
N GLN A 163 4.54 23.35 1.33
CA GLN A 163 3.55 23.97 2.22
C GLN A 163 2.34 23.07 2.46
N GLN A 164 1.96 22.23 1.49
CA GLN A 164 0.84 21.30 1.66
C GLN A 164 1.17 20.22 2.71
N VAL A 165 2.43 19.77 2.76
CA VAL A 165 2.89 18.80 3.76
C VAL A 165 2.90 19.43 5.16
N ARG A 166 3.40 20.67 5.28
CA ARG A 166 3.38 21.39 6.56
C ARG A 166 1.95 21.63 7.05
N ALA A 167 1.03 21.98 6.14
CA ALA A 167 -0.37 22.13 6.46
C ALA A 167 -1.01 20.80 6.92
N ALA A 168 -0.59 19.67 6.36
CA ALA A 168 -1.04 18.35 6.81
C ALA A 168 -0.56 17.98 8.21
N VAL A 169 0.69 18.31 8.55
CA VAL A 169 1.22 18.12 9.91
C VAL A 169 0.40 18.94 10.92
N LEU A 170 0.22 20.23 10.65
CA LEU A 170 -0.61 21.11 11.50
C LEU A 170 -2.05 20.60 11.62
N LEU A 171 -2.64 20.11 10.52
CA LEU A 171 -3.96 19.51 10.54
C LEU A 171 -4.04 18.30 11.47
N CYS A 172 -3.04 17.41 11.44
CA CYS A 172 -2.97 16.28 12.37
C CYS A 172 -2.87 16.76 13.83
N GLU A 173 -2.01 17.73 14.12
CA GLU A 173 -1.81 18.26 15.48
C GLU A 173 -3.09 18.88 16.05
N GLU A 174 -3.80 19.68 15.25
CA GLU A 174 -5.05 20.31 15.66
C GLU A 174 -6.16 19.28 15.88
N LEU A 175 -6.31 18.30 14.97
CA LEU A 175 -7.29 17.22 15.16
C LEU A 175 -6.94 16.35 16.38
N GLU A 176 -5.66 16.04 16.60
CA GLU A 176 -5.22 15.33 17.80
C GLU A 176 -5.57 16.10 19.07
N SER A 177 -5.33 17.41 19.09
CA SER A 177 -5.67 18.27 20.23
C SER A 177 -7.18 18.30 20.49
N VAL A 178 -7.99 18.53 19.45
CA VAL A 178 -9.47 18.64 19.55
C VAL A 178 -10.09 17.32 20.00
N HIS A 179 -9.60 16.19 19.50
CA HIS A 179 -10.12 14.86 19.84
C HIS A 179 -9.43 14.21 21.04
N GLY A 180 -8.45 14.89 21.69
CA GLY A 180 -7.73 14.37 22.85
C GLY A 180 -6.87 13.14 22.55
N LEU A 181 -6.37 13.03 21.31
CA LEU A 181 -5.54 11.92 20.87
C LEU A 181 -4.07 12.17 21.26
N PRO A 182 -3.29 11.11 21.55
CA PRO A 182 -1.84 11.24 21.71
C PRO A 182 -1.18 11.85 20.48
N GLU A 183 -0.12 12.63 20.70
CA GLU A 183 0.69 13.20 19.62
C GLU A 183 1.21 12.09 18.68
N GLY A 184 1.05 12.30 17.36
CA GLY A 184 1.51 11.35 16.34
C GLY A 184 0.53 10.21 16.03
N SER A 185 -0.67 10.21 16.64
CA SER A 185 -1.71 9.22 16.36
C SER A 185 -2.28 9.35 14.95
N LEU A 186 -2.49 10.58 14.47
CA LEU A 186 -2.97 10.86 13.12
C LEU A 186 -1.82 10.86 12.12
N ARG A 187 -1.98 10.04 11.10
CA ARG A 187 -1.03 9.81 10.01
C ARG A 187 -1.68 10.08 8.67
N PHE A 188 -0.85 10.38 7.67
CA PHE A 188 -1.30 10.63 6.32
C PHE A 188 -0.45 9.92 5.28
N GLU A 189 -0.98 9.84 4.07
CA GLU A 189 -0.31 9.32 2.89
C GLU A 189 -0.28 10.39 1.82
N LEU A 190 0.76 10.40 0.99
CA LEU A 190 0.92 11.39 -0.07
C LEU A 190 0.73 10.75 -1.44
N GLN A 191 -0.24 11.24 -2.20
CA GLN A 191 -0.41 10.84 -3.60
C GLN A 191 0.56 11.62 -4.49
N ILE A 192 1.50 10.89 -5.08
CA ILE A 192 2.52 11.38 -5.99
C ILE A 192 1.99 11.23 -7.41
N GLU A 193 1.32 12.28 -7.87
CA GLU A 193 0.62 12.27 -9.16
C GLU A 193 0.83 13.50 -10.01
N SER A 194 1.65 14.43 -9.52
CA SER A 194 2.13 15.58 -10.27
C SER A 194 3.61 15.38 -10.58
N PRO A 195 4.09 15.64 -11.82
CA PRO A 195 5.52 15.62 -12.14
C PRO A 195 6.36 16.50 -11.20
N GLN A 196 5.77 17.59 -10.69
CA GLN A 196 6.40 18.53 -9.76
C GLN A 196 6.66 17.91 -8.37
N ALA A 197 5.92 16.87 -7.98
CA ALA A 197 6.23 16.09 -6.78
C ALA A 197 7.50 15.24 -6.95
N VAL A 198 7.81 14.84 -8.19
CA VAL A 198 9.02 14.07 -8.52
C VAL A 198 10.20 15.00 -8.75
N ILE A 199 10.02 16.05 -9.57
CA ILE A 199 11.02 17.07 -9.87
C ILE A 199 10.37 18.45 -9.75
N ALA A 200 10.71 19.17 -8.69
CA ALA A 200 10.23 20.52 -8.43
C ALA A 200 10.82 21.54 -9.42
N ALA A 201 10.23 22.74 -9.45
CA ALA A 201 10.65 23.82 -10.36
C ALA A 201 12.10 24.28 -10.15
N ASP A 202 12.67 24.07 -8.97
CA ASP A 202 14.07 24.37 -8.63
C ASP A 202 15.04 23.19 -8.93
N GLY A 203 14.54 22.10 -9.52
CA GLY A 203 15.29 20.89 -9.82
C GLY A 203 15.46 19.94 -8.63
N THR A 204 14.85 20.24 -7.47
CA THR A 204 14.90 19.35 -6.30
C THR A 204 13.84 18.24 -6.36
N VAL A 205 14.05 17.17 -5.59
CA VAL A 205 13.08 16.07 -5.48
C VAL A 205 12.12 16.36 -4.33
N LEU A 206 10.94 16.91 -4.64
CA LEU A 206 9.96 17.34 -3.63
C LEU A 206 9.52 16.17 -2.74
N VAL A 207 9.26 14.99 -3.31
CA VAL A 207 8.85 13.81 -2.54
C VAL A 207 9.86 13.42 -1.45
N ALA A 208 11.15 13.59 -1.69
CA ALA A 208 12.19 13.33 -0.68
C ALA A 208 12.15 14.36 0.47
N LYS A 209 11.93 15.64 0.14
CA LYS A 209 11.74 16.69 1.15
C LYS A 209 10.44 16.48 1.94
N ALA A 210 9.37 16.10 1.26
CA ALA A 210 8.05 15.87 1.84
C ALA A 210 8.09 14.83 2.97
N ILE A 211 8.82 13.73 2.79
CA ILE A 211 9.00 12.72 3.86
C ILE A 211 9.57 13.36 5.13
N GLY A 212 10.68 14.11 5.01
CA GLY A 212 11.30 14.77 6.15
C GLY A 212 10.43 15.84 6.81
N LEU A 213 9.68 16.59 5.99
CA LEU A 213 8.73 17.61 6.46
C LEU A 213 7.47 17.04 7.11
N SER A 214 7.22 15.74 6.97
CA SER A 214 6.03 15.08 7.51
C SER A 214 6.18 14.68 8.97
N GLU A 215 7.35 14.87 9.59
CA GLU A 215 7.58 14.61 11.02
C GLU A 215 7.14 13.19 11.45
N SER A 216 7.51 12.19 10.64
CA SER A 216 7.15 10.76 10.82
C SER A 216 5.65 10.41 10.65
N ARG A 217 4.79 11.39 10.34
CA ARG A 217 3.34 11.18 10.12
C ARG A 217 3.02 10.58 8.75
N CYS A 218 3.86 10.81 7.74
CA CYS A 218 3.71 10.16 6.43
C CYS A 218 3.94 8.65 6.56
N SER A 219 2.94 7.83 6.23
CA SER A 219 3.06 6.36 6.24
C SER A 219 3.42 5.78 4.88
N ALA A 220 2.90 6.36 3.79
CA ALA A 220 3.14 5.85 2.45
C ALA A 220 3.10 6.94 1.36
N LEU A 221 3.77 6.65 0.24
CA LEU A 221 3.72 7.39 -1.01
C LEU A 221 2.94 6.57 -2.04
N HIS A 222 1.83 7.13 -2.54
CA HIS A 222 0.95 6.44 -3.50
C HIS A 222 1.17 7.01 -4.89
N TYR A 223 1.52 6.17 -5.87
CA TYR A 223 1.69 6.65 -7.25
C TYR A 223 0.32 6.87 -7.93
N GLY A 224 0.04 8.09 -8.38
CA GLY A 224 -1.20 8.40 -9.11
C GLY A 224 -1.03 8.22 -10.62
N THR A 225 -1.39 7.03 -11.14
CA THR A 225 -1.13 6.61 -12.53
C THR A 225 -1.60 7.58 -13.60
N TYR A 226 -2.87 7.98 -13.50
CA TYR A 226 -3.57 8.66 -14.60
C TYR A 226 -3.31 10.16 -14.59
N ASP A 227 -3.34 10.80 -13.43
CA ASP A 227 -2.98 12.21 -13.29
C ASP A 227 -1.52 12.45 -13.67
N TYR A 228 -0.60 11.59 -13.22
CA TYR A 228 0.82 11.73 -13.55
C TYR A 228 1.08 11.56 -15.05
N SER A 229 0.55 10.48 -15.64
CA SER A 229 0.76 10.21 -17.06
C SER A 229 0.09 11.24 -17.97
N THR A 230 -1.08 11.77 -17.57
CA THR A 230 -1.75 12.89 -18.24
C THR A 230 -0.92 14.16 -18.18
N ALA A 231 -0.38 14.50 -17.00
CA ALA A 231 0.49 15.66 -16.85
C ALA A 231 1.81 15.53 -17.66
N CYS A 232 2.26 14.31 -17.91
CA CYS A 232 3.38 14.01 -18.82
C CYS A 232 3.00 13.93 -20.30
N ASN A 233 1.76 14.29 -20.69
CA ASN A 233 1.23 14.21 -22.06
C ASN A 233 1.28 12.80 -22.67
N ILE A 234 1.15 11.75 -21.87
CA ILE A 234 0.97 10.39 -22.39
C ILE A 234 -0.47 10.24 -22.86
N ALA A 235 -0.65 9.89 -24.14
CA ALA A 235 -1.99 9.68 -24.69
C ALA A 235 -2.69 8.49 -24.03
N SER A 236 -4.01 8.63 -23.83
CA SER A 236 -4.84 7.70 -23.05
C SER A 236 -4.62 6.20 -23.36
N PRO A 237 -4.51 5.73 -24.62
CA PRO A 237 -4.29 4.30 -24.89
C PRO A 237 -2.95 3.74 -24.41
N TYR A 238 -1.99 4.61 -24.06
CA TYR A 238 -0.65 4.24 -23.59
C TYR A 238 -0.45 4.53 -22.09
N GLN A 239 -1.47 5.02 -21.40
CA GLN A 239 -1.41 5.24 -19.96
C GLN A 239 -1.51 3.90 -19.23
N SER A 240 -0.44 3.52 -18.53
CA SER A 240 -0.37 2.25 -17.80
C SER A 240 0.62 2.36 -16.64
N LEU A 241 0.47 1.44 -15.67
CA LEU A 241 1.37 1.30 -14.53
C LEU A 241 2.80 0.94 -14.95
N ASP A 242 2.98 0.24 -16.06
CA ASP A 242 4.26 -0.22 -16.62
C ASP A 242 4.86 0.74 -17.67
N HIS A 243 4.24 1.90 -17.89
CA HIS A 243 4.78 2.88 -18.83
C HIS A 243 6.14 3.39 -18.34
N PRO A 244 7.16 3.61 -19.22
CA PRO A 244 8.48 4.09 -18.80
C PRO A 244 8.47 5.38 -17.96
N ILE A 245 7.53 6.30 -18.22
CA ILE A 245 7.38 7.51 -17.41
C ILE A 245 6.90 7.22 -15.97
N ALA A 246 6.06 6.20 -15.80
CA ALA A 246 5.63 5.72 -14.50
C ALA A 246 6.82 5.10 -13.77
N HIS A 247 7.64 4.30 -14.46
CA HIS A 247 8.87 3.73 -13.89
C HIS A 247 9.86 4.78 -13.40
N HIS A 248 9.97 5.91 -14.09
CA HIS A 248 10.79 7.03 -13.63
C HIS A 248 10.30 7.57 -12.26
N ALA A 249 9.02 7.92 -12.16
CA ALA A 249 8.43 8.42 -10.91
C ALA A 249 8.57 7.41 -9.77
N LYS A 250 8.20 6.15 -10.05
CA LYS A 250 8.27 5.05 -9.08
C LYS A 250 9.70 4.82 -8.58
N SER A 251 10.69 4.89 -9.46
CA SER A 251 12.09 4.74 -9.06
C SER A 251 12.55 5.88 -8.15
N VAL A 252 12.16 7.13 -8.44
CA VAL A 252 12.46 8.28 -7.58
C VAL A 252 11.77 8.13 -6.22
N MET A 253 10.50 7.74 -6.18
CA MET A 253 9.76 7.47 -4.94
C MET A 253 10.43 6.38 -4.10
N SER A 254 10.82 5.25 -4.69
CA SER A 254 11.48 4.15 -3.98
C SER A 254 12.81 4.58 -3.38
N VAL A 255 13.62 5.34 -4.12
CA VAL A 255 14.90 5.86 -3.61
C VAL A 255 14.68 6.90 -2.51
N ALA A 256 13.68 7.77 -2.65
CA ALA A 256 13.35 8.76 -1.63
C ALA A 256 12.84 8.11 -0.33
N ALA A 257 12.02 7.06 -0.43
CA ALA A 257 11.45 6.36 0.70
C ALA A 257 12.42 5.36 1.37
N ALA A 258 13.48 4.95 0.68
CA ALA A 258 14.40 3.94 1.16
C ALA A 258 14.92 4.25 2.57
N GLN A 259 14.74 3.29 3.47
CA GLN A 259 15.12 3.36 4.88
C GLN A 259 14.44 4.46 5.72
N THR A 260 13.46 5.20 5.20
CA THR A 260 12.75 6.25 5.96
C THR A 260 11.61 5.70 6.83
N GLY A 261 11.22 4.43 6.63
CA GLY A 261 10.02 3.84 7.23
C GLY A 261 8.71 4.21 6.54
N VAL A 262 8.78 5.02 5.46
CA VAL A 262 7.67 5.32 4.56
C VAL A 262 7.59 4.23 3.48
N TRP A 263 6.39 3.71 3.27
CA TRP A 263 6.13 2.71 2.24
C TRP A 263 5.91 3.34 0.86
N VAL A 264 6.10 2.55 -0.19
CA VAL A 264 5.66 2.91 -1.54
C VAL A 264 4.49 2.02 -1.95
N CYS A 265 3.49 2.65 -2.54
CA CYS A 265 2.27 2.02 -3.01
C CYS A 265 2.09 2.37 -4.49
N ASP A 266 1.88 1.35 -5.31
CA ASP A 266 1.62 1.51 -6.74
C ASP A 266 0.18 2.00 -6.97
N GLY A 267 -0.06 2.61 -8.13
CA GLY A 267 -1.38 3.09 -8.50
C GLY A 267 -2.33 1.99 -8.97
N SER A 268 -3.41 2.40 -9.61
CA SER A 268 -4.43 1.51 -10.17
C SER A 268 -4.34 1.37 -11.68
N THR A 269 -5.12 0.42 -12.21
CA THR A 269 -5.53 0.36 -13.62
C THR A 269 -7.03 0.61 -13.74
N GLN A 270 -7.42 1.33 -14.79
CA GLN A 270 -8.80 1.56 -15.22
C GLN A 270 -9.34 0.41 -16.08
N VAL A 271 -8.49 -0.53 -16.50
CA VAL A 271 -8.91 -1.73 -17.24
C VAL A 271 -9.46 -2.75 -16.24
N VAL A 272 -10.74 -2.58 -15.89
CA VAL A 272 -11.43 -3.42 -14.89
C VAL A 272 -12.19 -4.59 -15.54
N PRO A 273 -12.34 -5.73 -14.85
CA PRO A 273 -12.99 -6.91 -15.41
C PRO A 273 -14.52 -6.83 -15.34
N ASP A 274 -15.08 -5.91 -16.11
CA ASP A 274 -16.52 -5.77 -16.37
C ASP A 274 -16.88 -6.09 -17.84
N GLY A 275 -18.18 -6.16 -18.16
CA GLY A 275 -18.62 -6.34 -19.54
C GLY A 275 -18.53 -7.78 -20.05
N SER A 276 -18.05 -7.96 -21.28
CA SER A 276 -18.06 -9.28 -21.96
C SER A 276 -17.07 -10.25 -21.31
N HIS A 277 -17.36 -11.55 -21.39
CA HIS A 277 -16.47 -12.61 -20.86
C HIS A 277 -15.03 -12.46 -21.39
N GLN A 278 -14.86 -12.15 -22.68
CA GLN A 278 -13.54 -11.90 -23.27
C GLN A 278 -12.83 -10.68 -22.67
N HIS A 279 -13.55 -9.57 -22.43
CA HIS A 279 -12.97 -8.38 -21.80
C HIS A 279 -12.56 -8.66 -20.35
N GLN A 280 -13.40 -9.36 -19.59
CA GLN A 280 -13.09 -9.77 -18.21
C GLN A 280 -11.80 -10.60 -18.15
N ARG A 281 -11.64 -11.58 -19.05
CA ARG A 281 -10.41 -12.39 -19.15
C ARG A 281 -9.17 -11.53 -19.43
N MET A 282 -9.29 -10.61 -20.38
CA MET A 282 -8.20 -9.69 -20.73
C MET A 282 -7.83 -8.80 -19.55
N ALA A 283 -8.82 -8.20 -18.87
CA ALA A 283 -8.59 -7.32 -17.72
C ALA A 283 -7.96 -8.05 -16.53
N LEU A 284 -8.43 -9.27 -16.21
CA LEU A 284 -7.84 -10.11 -15.16
C LEU A 284 -6.38 -10.45 -15.47
N ARG A 285 -6.08 -10.90 -16.70
CA ARG A 285 -4.70 -11.18 -17.12
C ARG A 285 -3.81 -9.93 -17.04
N ASN A 286 -4.29 -8.81 -17.58
CA ASN A 286 -3.58 -7.54 -17.54
C ASN A 286 -3.27 -7.12 -16.09
N HIS A 287 -4.26 -7.17 -15.18
CA HIS A 287 -4.03 -6.81 -13.79
C HIS A 287 -3.01 -7.75 -13.12
N TYR A 288 -3.11 -9.08 -13.32
CA TYR A 288 -2.13 -10.04 -12.79
C TYR A 288 -0.69 -9.73 -13.25
N GLU A 289 -0.52 -9.41 -14.53
CA GLU A 289 0.79 -9.06 -15.11
C GLU A 289 1.35 -7.76 -14.51
N LEU A 290 0.52 -6.71 -14.39
CA LEU A 290 0.91 -5.44 -13.77
C LEU A 290 1.26 -5.60 -12.29
N VAL A 291 0.50 -6.39 -11.52
CA VAL A 291 0.83 -6.70 -10.12
C VAL A 291 2.16 -7.45 -10.02
N THR A 292 2.36 -8.46 -10.87
CA THR A 292 3.61 -9.24 -10.89
C THR A 292 4.80 -8.34 -11.19
N GLU A 293 4.70 -7.47 -12.19
CA GLU A 293 5.76 -6.50 -12.49
C GLU A 293 6.04 -5.56 -11.31
N SER A 294 5.00 -5.00 -10.70
CA SER A 294 5.10 -4.13 -9.52
C SER A 294 5.89 -4.78 -8.38
N LEU A 295 5.55 -6.05 -8.06
CA LEU A 295 6.23 -6.85 -7.04
C LEU A 295 7.71 -7.05 -7.36
N THR A 296 8.05 -7.40 -8.61
CA THR A 296 9.45 -7.58 -9.03
C THR A 296 10.27 -6.29 -9.00
N ARG A 297 9.60 -5.12 -9.01
CA ARG A 297 10.22 -3.80 -8.91
C ARG A 297 10.29 -3.26 -7.48
N GLY A 298 9.85 -4.04 -6.49
CA GLY A 298 9.89 -3.66 -5.07
C GLY A 298 8.71 -2.81 -4.60
N TYR A 299 7.61 -2.77 -5.38
CA TYR A 299 6.33 -2.22 -4.95
C TYR A 299 5.44 -3.36 -4.45
N TYR A 300 5.36 -3.49 -3.13
CA TYR A 300 4.64 -4.60 -2.49
C TYR A 300 3.17 -4.31 -2.17
N GLN A 301 2.72 -3.08 -2.43
CA GLN A 301 1.37 -2.60 -2.26
C GLN A 301 0.91 -1.90 -3.54
N GLY A 302 -0.36 -2.03 -3.94
CA GLY A 302 -0.92 -1.28 -5.07
C GLY A 302 -2.42 -1.03 -4.96
N TRP A 303 -3.00 -0.19 -5.80
CA TRP A 303 -4.42 0.14 -5.70
C TRP A 303 -5.31 -0.89 -6.41
N ASP A 304 -6.39 -1.28 -5.73
CA ASP A 304 -7.43 -2.14 -6.30
C ASP A 304 -8.77 -1.37 -6.32
N MET A 305 -9.33 -1.15 -7.50
CA MET A 305 -10.56 -0.36 -7.70
C MET A 305 -11.78 -1.20 -8.09
N HIS A 306 -11.62 -2.53 -8.16
CA HIS A 306 -12.69 -3.44 -8.56
C HIS A 306 -12.54 -4.79 -7.82
N PRO A 307 -13.64 -5.49 -7.42
CA PRO A 307 -13.56 -6.78 -6.76
C PRO A 307 -12.71 -7.83 -7.50
N GLY A 308 -12.73 -7.81 -8.83
CA GLY A 308 -11.91 -8.71 -9.64
C GLY A 308 -10.40 -8.50 -9.51
N HIS A 309 -9.94 -7.31 -9.11
CA HIS A 309 -8.53 -7.05 -8.87
C HIS A 309 -8.03 -7.87 -7.67
N LEU A 310 -8.86 -8.06 -6.63
CA LEU A 310 -8.51 -8.85 -5.45
C LEU A 310 -8.06 -10.26 -5.81
N ILE A 311 -8.75 -10.91 -6.76
CA ILE A 311 -8.42 -12.28 -7.22
C ILE A 311 -6.95 -12.34 -7.66
N THR A 312 -6.62 -11.48 -8.62
CA THR A 312 -5.31 -11.46 -9.27
C THR A 312 -4.22 -10.84 -8.39
N ARG A 313 -4.57 -9.90 -7.49
CA ARG A 313 -3.66 -9.35 -6.47
C ARG A 313 -3.19 -10.44 -5.52
N TRP A 314 -4.12 -11.16 -4.90
CA TRP A 314 -3.80 -12.25 -3.99
C TRP A 314 -3.02 -13.37 -4.71
N LEU A 315 -3.46 -13.75 -5.91
CA LEU A 315 -2.79 -14.79 -6.68
C LEU A 315 -1.34 -14.42 -7.06
N ALA A 316 -1.11 -13.22 -7.59
CA ALA A 316 0.22 -12.75 -7.97
C ALA A 316 1.12 -12.61 -6.74
N THR A 317 0.61 -12.03 -5.65
CA THR A 317 1.39 -11.84 -4.42
C THR A 317 1.78 -13.17 -3.76
N PHE A 318 0.84 -14.11 -3.63
CA PHE A 318 1.17 -15.43 -3.09
C PHE A 318 2.15 -16.17 -3.97
N GLY A 319 1.96 -16.14 -5.30
CA GLY A 319 2.89 -16.77 -6.24
C GLY A 319 4.30 -16.17 -6.16
N PHE A 320 4.40 -14.85 -6.07
CA PHE A 320 5.67 -14.14 -5.91
C PHE A 320 6.40 -14.57 -4.63
N TYR A 321 5.72 -14.58 -3.48
CA TYR A 321 6.37 -14.96 -2.23
C TYR A 321 6.68 -16.44 -2.16
N ARG A 322 5.89 -17.33 -2.76
CA ARG A 322 6.24 -18.76 -2.87
C ARG A 322 7.52 -18.98 -3.68
N SER A 323 7.65 -18.32 -4.83
CA SER A 323 8.91 -18.35 -5.59
C SER A 323 10.08 -17.72 -4.81
N LEU A 324 9.82 -16.66 -4.03
CA LEU A 324 10.84 -16.06 -3.17
C LEU A 324 11.29 -17.04 -2.09
N LEU A 325 10.37 -17.75 -1.44
CA LEU A 325 10.65 -18.71 -0.38
C LEU A 325 11.59 -19.83 -0.86
N GLU A 326 11.28 -20.41 -2.03
CA GLU A 326 12.09 -21.46 -2.67
C GLU A 326 13.55 -21.02 -2.89
N ALA A 327 13.75 -19.74 -3.26
CA ALA A 327 15.08 -19.19 -3.48
C ALA A 327 15.77 -18.71 -2.20
N ALA A 328 15.01 -18.21 -1.22
CA ALA A 328 15.53 -17.52 -0.05
C ALA A 328 15.90 -18.47 1.10
N VAL A 329 15.06 -19.46 1.38
CA VAL A 329 15.22 -20.31 2.57
C VAL A 329 16.52 -21.11 2.58
N PRO A 330 16.92 -21.82 1.49
CA PRO A 330 18.18 -22.55 1.48
C PRO A 330 19.41 -21.65 1.68
N ARG A 331 19.32 -20.39 1.23
CA ARG A 331 20.39 -19.40 1.37
C ARG A 331 20.47 -18.84 2.79
N LEU A 332 19.31 -18.57 3.40
CA LEU A 332 19.23 -18.16 4.81
C LEU A 332 19.77 -19.24 5.74
N GLU A 333 19.41 -20.51 5.52
CA GLU A 333 19.94 -21.64 6.28
C GLU A 333 21.46 -21.75 6.15
N ALA A 334 21.97 -21.74 4.91
CA ALA A 334 23.41 -21.80 4.66
C ALA A 334 24.18 -20.64 5.32
N TYR A 335 23.61 -19.42 5.29
CA TYR A 335 24.17 -18.25 5.94
C TYR A 335 24.22 -18.39 7.46
N LEU A 336 23.14 -18.88 8.09
CA LEU A 336 23.06 -19.09 9.54
C LEU A 336 24.02 -20.19 10.01
N ASP A 337 24.15 -21.27 9.23
CA ASP A 337 25.05 -22.39 9.53
C ASP A 337 26.52 -22.09 9.17
N ARG A 338 26.79 -20.91 8.59
CA ARG A 338 28.13 -20.48 8.13
C ARG A 338 28.75 -21.46 7.14
N THR A 339 27.92 -22.10 6.31
CA THR A 339 28.38 -23.04 5.29
C THR A 339 28.69 -22.30 3.98
N LYS A 340 29.66 -22.80 3.21
CA LYS A 340 29.99 -22.22 1.90
C LYS A 340 29.01 -22.74 0.86
N GLY A 341 28.08 -21.89 0.42
CA GLY A 341 27.22 -22.13 -0.74
C GLY A 341 27.87 -21.69 -2.07
N SER A 342 27.13 -21.85 -3.18
CA SER A 342 27.51 -21.34 -4.50
C SER A 342 27.42 -19.81 -4.62
N VAL A 343 26.70 -19.17 -3.70
CA VAL A 343 26.57 -17.71 -3.55
C VAL A 343 27.11 -17.33 -2.17
N VAL A 344 27.96 -16.30 -2.13
CA VAL A 344 28.46 -15.75 -0.86
C VAL A 344 27.48 -14.66 -0.42
N ASP A 345 26.68 -14.97 0.61
CA ASP A 345 25.73 -14.02 1.18
C ASP A 345 26.38 -13.16 2.28
N GLU A 346 26.34 -11.84 2.08
CA GLU A 346 26.77 -10.83 3.05
C GLU A 346 25.60 -10.43 3.97
N PRO A 347 25.84 -9.77 5.12
CA PRO A 347 24.77 -9.35 6.03
C PRO A 347 23.62 -8.57 5.37
N ALA A 348 23.93 -7.72 4.39
CA ALA A 348 22.91 -6.98 3.64
C ALA A 348 22.00 -7.90 2.80
N THR A 349 22.57 -8.95 2.20
CA THR A 349 21.82 -9.93 1.42
C THR A 349 20.96 -10.81 2.33
N ALA A 350 21.50 -11.29 3.45
CA ALA A 350 20.74 -12.04 4.44
C ALA A 350 19.55 -11.24 4.99
N ALA A 351 19.74 -9.95 5.28
CA ALA A 351 18.66 -9.06 5.69
C ALA A 351 17.59 -8.89 4.58
N ALA A 352 18.00 -8.76 3.32
CA ALA A 352 17.05 -8.66 2.20
C ALA A 352 16.23 -9.96 2.02
N LEU A 353 16.86 -11.13 2.16
CA LEU A 353 16.18 -12.42 2.13
C LEU A 353 15.19 -12.54 3.30
N ALA A 354 15.62 -12.19 4.50
CA ALA A 354 14.75 -12.20 5.69
C ALA A 354 13.55 -11.26 5.53
N ALA A 355 13.74 -10.06 4.96
CA ALA A 355 12.65 -9.12 4.68
C ALA A 355 11.61 -9.74 3.74
N GLY A 356 12.06 -10.45 2.70
CA GLY A 356 11.17 -11.13 1.77
C GLY A 356 10.36 -12.24 2.43
N VAL A 357 10.99 -13.05 3.28
CA VAL A 357 10.30 -14.11 4.04
C VAL A 357 9.29 -13.51 5.03
N ILE A 358 9.68 -12.47 5.78
CA ILE A 358 8.77 -11.79 6.73
C ILE A 358 7.56 -11.18 6.02
N ARG A 359 7.73 -10.57 4.84
CA ARG A 359 6.60 -10.08 4.03
C ARG A 359 5.70 -11.21 3.54
N GLY A 360 6.28 -12.32 3.11
CA GLY A 360 5.53 -13.50 2.68
C GLY A 360 4.67 -14.08 3.81
N MET A 361 5.23 -14.16 5.03
CA MET A 361 4.46 -14.55 6.22
C MET A 361 3.40 -13.49 6.58
N GLY A 362 3.76 -12.21 6.56
CA GLY A 362 2.87 -11.10 6.92
C GLY A 362 1.63 -10.99 6.04
N CYS A 363 1.75 -11.33 4.75
CA CYS A 363 0.59 -11.40 3.85
C CYS A 363 -0.12 -12.77 3.83
N GLY A 364 0.42 -13.79 4.51
CA GLY A 364 -0.19 -15.12 4.57
C GLY A 364 0.11 -16.02 3.37
N ALA A 365 1.17 -15.74 2.59
CA ALA A 365 1.57 -16.61 1.49
C ALA A 365 2.03 -18.00 1.98
N PHE A 366 2.61 -18.06 3.17
CA PHE A 366 3.03 -19.27 3.90
C PHE A 366 3.10 -18.99 5.41
N SER A 367 3.05 -20.03 6.23
CA SER A 367 3.20 -19.91 7.69
C SER A 367 4.66 -19.99 8.15
N GLU A 368 4.91 -19.61 9.41
CA GLU A 368 6.21 -19.81 10.06
C GLU A 368 6.56 -21.31 10.18
N ASP A 369 5.57 -22.18 10.41
CA ASP A 369 5.77 -23.63 10.45
C ASP A 369 6.29 -24.17 9.10
N GLU A 370 5.81 -23.62 7.98
CA GLU A 370 6.31 -23.98 6.65
C GLU A 370 7.76 -23.51 6.45
N VAL A 371 8.11 -22.32 6.94
CA VAL A 371 9.49 -21.79 6.88
C VAL A 371 10.43 -22.66 7.71
N THR A 372 10.09 -22.92 8.98
CA THR A 372 10.92 -23.67 9.92
C THR A 372 11.02 -25.16 9.59
N SER A 373 10.02 -25.73 8.92
CA SER A 373 10.10 -27.09 8.38
C SER A 373 11.14 -27.22 7.25
N LEU A 374 11.40 -26.13 6.52
CA LEU A 374 12.41 -26.08 5.46
C LEU A 374 13.79 -25.64 5.97
N ALA A 375 13.83 -24.74 6.94
CA ALA A 375 15.05 -24.28 7.61
C ALA A 375 14.79 -24.04 9.11
N PRO A 376 15.13 -25.00 9.99
CA PRO A 376 14.77 -24.96 11.42
C PRO A 376 15.28 -23.74 12.19
N ASN A 377 16.36 -23.10 11.71
CA ASN A 377 16.96 -21.91 12.33
C ASN A 377 16.35 -20.58 11.82
N CYS A 378 15.37 -20.61 10.92
CA CYS A 378 14.74 -19.43 10.32
C CYS A 378 13.39 -19.08 10.97
N ASP A 379 13.32 -19.08 12.30
CA ASP A 379 12.16 -18.59 13.04
C ASP A 379 11.98 -17.06 12.92
N SER A 380 10.78 -16.58 13.26
CA SER A 380 10.41 -15.15 13.18
C SER A 380 11.42 -14.26 13.92
N ASP A 381 11.84 -14.64 15.12
CA ASP A 381 12.80 -13.87 15.93
C ASP A 381 14.17 -13.75 15.24
N THR A 382 14.63 -14.82 14.61
CA THR A 382 15.90 -14.82 13.87
C THR A 382 15.82 -13.97 12.63
N LEU A 383 14.73 -14.06 11.87
CA LEU A 383 14.52 -13.22 10.68
C LEU A 383 14.47 -11.73 11.06
N HIS A 384 13.79 -11.36 12.14
CA HIS A 384 13.77 -9.96 12.61
C HIS A 384 15.15 -9.48 13.07
N ARG A 385 15.92 -10.30 13.79
CA ARG A 385 17.30 -9.96 14.18
C ARG A 385 18.21 -9.73 12.96
N LEU A 386 18.02 -10.48 11.88
CA LEU A 386 18.76 -10.25 10.63
C LEU A 386 18.43 -8.90 10.00
N LEU A 387 17.19 -8.43 10.11
CA LEU A 387 16.78 -7.10 9.66
C LEU A 387 17.39 -5.98 10.51
N GLU A 388 17.35 -6.12 11.83
CA GLU A 388 17.87 -5.11 12.77
C GLU A 388 19.38 -4.90 12.61
N ARG A 389 20.13 -5.96 12.29
CA ARG A 389 21.58 -5.87 12.03
C ARG A 389 21.95 -4.99 10.85
N ARG A 390 21.03 -4.75 9.90
CA ARG A 390 21.23 -3.79 8.80
C ARG A 390 21.14 -2.33 9.27
N MET A 391 20.45 -2.08 10.38
CA MET A 391 20.23 -0.72 10.89
C MET A 391 21.44 -0.15 11.62
N VAL A 392 22.25 -1.02 12.23
CA VAL A 392 23.54 -0.64 12.82
C VAL A 392 24.55 -0.47 11.68
N ARG A 393 24.66 0.74 11.14
CA ARG A 393 25.62 1.07 10.08
C ARG A 393 27.04 0.84 10.60
N SER A 394 27.84 0.06 9.87
CA SER A 394 29.27 -0.19 10.13
C SER A 394 30.13 1.02 9.78
#